data_AF-A0A2S7NZA9-F1
#
_entry.id   AF-A0A2S7NZA9-F1
#
_cell.length_a   1.000
_cell.length_b   1.000
_cell.length_c   1.000
_cell.angle_alpha   90.00
_cell.angle_beta   90.00
_cell.angle_gamma   90.00
#
_symmetry.space_group_name_H-M   'P 1'
#
loop_
_entity.id
_entity.type
_entity.pdbx_description
1 polymer ?
#
loop_
_entity_poly.entity_id
_entity_poly.type
_entity_poly.pdbx_seq_one_letter_code
_entity_poly.pdbx_strand_id
1 'polypeptide(L)'
;MTTLPIFLTALPLEIKDSIYQKLLCNPILASPSSVTRDSLFGEELEYDLHPQILRVCRQIYDEASRILYQCNTFYIACCHCREPDRGDDPHIEVSPLTRRINGRLDFRDGPTDTIYNNAMHVRKVKHWRVIISTLREPDRSARMEWSLVDFCFAISIDPPHSMTVVLIPRGLDITVDEYSEDVQMDGTDFHNDYQPFETVLKPLRTLRQLKELKFEYAEPDDLPDFVRYSGSTLRRAAYERPEHEPSKRLLKDLVILAIGNSPLELMREMFRVLVTYARAFERCSSFSMQMGLTREERIDAGIYMKDADYQEGMKYFSTNPFTFPYHHPVEKALEHAKWALVEDDMATFKACRRTVLIYLEKQYLRIEREGFQLNEFVKYEKVHHGLFSVRNTAMQWGKRYDKRKQVAWLLLHSYVASFNRDAPVEVRAEIRKHVCERLKHYAVPSVSLNRNRMLANLGVGITDDDSSQFRHYFRTLTNDCDDQYLKIFMARKELFKYDLTDEERIPCGITTEYFRSPEKVKWDAKEPTLEMAPAREPYYDSDDQYTEAEVSPGSSLWDERPDGFERDSADMVMGDGVDRMNTDYEYPLSDEDVFDYDGELIMD
;
A
#
# COMPACT_ATOMS: atom_id res chain seq x y z
N MET A 1 -21.64 -16.63 36.81
CA MET A 1 -22.13 -15.25 36.66
C MET A 1 -20.99 -14.32 37.06
N THR A 2 -20.33 -13.69 36.11
CA THR A 2 -19.31 -12.66 36.39
C THR A 2 -20.04 -11.39 36.81
N THR A 3 -20.01 -11.07 38.09
CA THR A 3 -20.53 -9.81 38.62
C THR A 3 -19.71 -8.69 38.02
N LEU A 4 -20.34 -7.81 37.25
CA LEU A 4 -19.70 -6.62 36.72
C LEU A 4 -19.18 -5.75 37.88
N PRO A 5 -18.01 -5.10 37.76
CA PRO A 5 -17.46 -4.24 38.80
C PRO A 5 -18.44 -3.15 39.24
N ILE A 6 -18.48 -2.86 40.54
CA ILE A 6 -19.30 -1.79 41.13
C ILE A 6 -19.02 -0.45 40.43
N PHE A 7 -17.75 -0.18 40.09
CA PHE A 7 -17.35 1.02 39.35
C PHE A 7 -18.11 1.17 38.02
N LEU A 8 -18.35 0.08 37.29
CA LEU A 8 -19.01 0.12 35.98
C LEU A 8 -20.54 0.12 36.06
N THR A 9 -21.11 -0.35 37.16
CA THR A 9 -22.56 -0.57 37.30
C THR A 9 -23.25 0.40 38.25
N ALA A 10 -22.52 0.92 39.24
CA ALA A 10 -23.08 1.79 40.28
C ALA A 10 -22.75 3.28 40.08
N LEU A 11 -21.65 3.61 39.39
CA LEU A 11 -21.28 5.00 39.14
C LEU A 11 -21.90 5.53 37.84
N PRO A 12 -22.61 6.66 37.88
CA PRO A 12 -23.04 7.37 36.68
C PRO A 12 -21.87 7.75 35.78
N LEU A 13 -22.13 7.87 34.47
CA LEU A 13 -21.10 8.16 33.47
C LEU A 13 -20.40 9.49 33.74
N GLU A 14 -21.11 10.49 34.25
CA GLU A 14 -20.59 11.83 34.55
C GLU A 14 -19.53 11.80 35.66
N ILE A 15 -19.74 10.95 36.67
CA ILE A 15 -18.78 10.75 37.76
C ILE A 15 -17.55 10.00 37.22
N LYS A 16 -17.76 8.99 36.37
CA LYS A 16 -16.66 8.27 35.73
C LYS A 16 -15.83 9.20 34.83
N ASP A 17 -16.47 10.03 34.01
CA ASP A 17 -15.83 11.03 33.16
C ASP A 17 -15.00 12.02 34.00
N SER A 18 -15.53 12.48 35.13
CA SER A 18 -14.79 13.37 36.06
C SER A 18 -13.55 12.69 36.66
N ILE A 19 -13.64 11.39 36.97
CA ILE A 19 -12.50 10.58 37.42
C ILE A 19 -11.49 10.44 36.29
N TYR A 20 -11.93 10.07 35.09
CA TYR A 20 -11.06 9.92 33.93
C TYR A 20 -10.35 11.24 33.57
N GLN A 21 -11.03 12.39 33.65
CA GLN A 21 -10.41 13.69 33.41
C GLN A 21 -9.25 13.95 34.38
N LYS A 22 -9.42 13.64 35.67
CA LYS A 22 -8.33 13.78 36.66
C LYS A 22 -7.15 12.84 36.41
N LEU A 23 -7.39 11.70 35.78
CA LEU A 23 -6.37 10.68 35.52
C LEU A 23 -5.68 10.85 34.15
N LEU A 24 -6.37 11.45 33.18
CA LEU A 24 -6.01 11.40 31.76
C LEU A 24 -5.90 12.77 31.10
N CYS A 25 -6.19 13.87 31.80
CA CYS A 25 -6.01 15.21 31.27
C CYS A 25 -4.88 15.96 31.95
N ASN A 26 -3.96 16.50 31.14
CA ASN A 26 -2.91 17.38 31.62
C ASN A 26 -2.60 18.45 30.56
N PRO A 27 -2.70 19.76 30.89
CA PRO A 27 -2.37 20.85 29.98
C PRO A 27 -0.94 20.83 29.42
N ILE A 28 0.00 20.16 30.11
CA ILE A 28 1.39 20.03 29.62
C ILE A 28 1.44 19.44 28.22
N LEU A 29 0.50 18.54 27.87
CA LEU A 29 0.43 17.89 26.57
C LEU A 29 0.26 18.87 25.40
N ALA A 30 -0.21 20.09 25.67
CA ALA A 30 -0.41 21.15 24.68
C ALA A 30 0.80 22.11 24.55
N SER A 31 1.87 21.90 25.32
CA SER A 31 3.02 22.79 25.43
C SER A 31 4.29 22.15 24.84
N PRO A 32 5.24 22.96 24.32
CA PRO A 32 6.57 22.47 23.91
C PRO A 32 7.32 21.74 25.04
N SER A 33 7.06 22.09 26.31
CA SER A 33 7.65 21.41 27.48
C SER A 33 7.32 19.91 27.54
N SER A 34 6.34 19.45 26.78
CA SER A 34 6.01 18.02 26.70
C SER A 34 6.94 17.20 25.80
N VAL A 35 7.85 17.83 25.06
CA VAL A 35 8.68 17.17 24.04
C VAL A 35 10.10 17.70 23.99
N THR A 36 10.71 17.94 25.14
CA THR A 36 12.07 18.49 25.24
C THR A 36 13.14 17.49 24.82
N ARG A 37 14.19 17.97 24.15
CA ARG A 37 15.39 17.20 23.77
C ARG A 37 16.07 16.60 24.99
N ASP A 38 16.20 17.37 26.07
CA ASP A 38 16.84 16.91 27.33
C ASP A 38 16.13 15.69 27.94
N SER A 39 14.91 15.41 27.51
CA SER A 39 14.09 14.28 27.95
C SER A 39 13.86 13.22 26.85
N LEU A 40 14.76 13.15 25.87
CA LEU A 40 14.62 12.28 24.68
C LEU A 40 13.29 12.50 23.96
N PHE A 41 12.99 13.76 23.63
CA PHE A 41 11.75 14.19 22.97
C PHE A 41 10.48 13.77 23.72
N GLY A 42 10.57 13.77 25.04
CA GLY A 42 9.51 13.46 25.97
C GLY A 42 9.46 11.99 26.42
N GLU A 43 10.31 11.09 25.91
CA GLU A 43 10.30 9.69 26.36
C GLU A 43 10.52 9.55 27.86
N GLU A 44 11.41 10.38 28.42
CA GLU A 44 11.74 10.38 29.86
C GLU A 44 10.80 11.25 30.70
N LEU A 45 9.86 11.98 30.09
CA LEU A 45 8.93 12.85 30.82
C LEU A 45 7.78 12.06 31.44
N GLU A 46 7.51 12.36 32.71
CA GLU A 46 6.30 11.96 33.41
C GLU A 46 5.25 13.07 33.30
N TYR A 47 4.21 12.85 32.49
CA TYR A 47 3.11 13.81 32.33
C TYR A 47 2.07 13.78 33.48
N ASP A 48 2.36 13.10 34.60
CA ASP A 48 1.40 12.85 35.69
C ASP A 48 0.05 12.27 35.21
N LEU A 49 0.10 11.44 34.16
CA LEU A 49 -1.06 10.73 33.63
C LEU A 49 -1.06 9.27 34.13
N HIS A 50 -2.26 8.69 34.25
CA HIS A 50 -2.44 7.28 34.60
C HIS A 50 -3.06 6.46 33.45
N PRO A 51 -2.40 6.36 32.27
CA PRO A 51 -2.94 5.67 31.10
C PRO A 51 -3.11 4.15 31.30
N GLN A 52 -2.55 3.58 32.37
CA GLN A 52 -2.71 2.17 32.75
C GLN A 52 -4.20 1.81 32.96
N ILE A 53 -5.04 2.79 33.30
CA ILE A 53 -6.50 2.59 33.42
C ILE A 53 -7.13 2.11 32.11
N LEU A 54 -6.57 2.51 30.96
CA LEU A 54 -7.03 2.09 29.63
C LEU A 54 -6.84 0.59 29.39
N ARG A 55 -6.02 -0.09 30.18
CA ARG A 55 -5.73 -1.52 30.04
C ARG A 55 -6.61 -2.43 30.91
N VAL A 56 -7.47 -1.86 31.77
CA VAL A 56 -8.24 -2.64 32.75
C VAL A 56 -9.30 -3.52 32.08
N CYS A 57 -10.18 -2.93 31.26
CA CYS A 57 -11.16 -3.68 30.48
C CYS A 57 -11.65 -2.88 29.27
N ARG A 58 -12.38 -3.54 28.37
CA ARG A 58 -12.86 -2.92 27.11
C ARG A 58 -13.79 -1.73 27.35
N GLN A 59 -14.71 -1.83 28.30
CA GLN A 59 -15.64 -0.74 28.61
C GLN A 59 -14.90 0.50 29.13
N ILE A 60 -13.95 0.33 30.05
CA ILE A 60 -13.12 1.45 30.56
C ILE A 60 -12.28 2.03 29.43
N TYR A 61 -11.70 1.18 28.57
CA TYR A 61 -10.96 1.66 27.40
C TYR A 61 -11.83 2.57 26.51
N ASP A 62 -13.03 2.12 26.15
CA ASP A 62 -13.93 2.88 25.26
C ASP A 62 -14.38 4.20 25.92
N GLU A 63 -14.72 4.20 27.21
CA GLU A 63 -15.12 5.41 27.95
C GLU A 63 -13.96 6.40 28.18
N ALA A 64 -12.82 5.91 28.67
CA ALA A 64 -11.71 6.74 29.13
C ALA A 64 -10.77 7.17 27.98
N SER A 65 -10.63 6.38 26.92
CA SER A 65 -9.85 6.80 25.74
C SER A 65 -10.48 8.01 25.06
N ARG A 66 -11.81 8.11 25.08
CA ARG A 66 -12.54 9.30 24.64
C ARG A 66 -12.09 10.53 25.42
N ILE A 67 -11.97 10.44 26.75
CA ILE A 67 -11.51 11.57 27.58
C ILE A 67 -10.06 11.94 27.26
N LEU A 68 -9.15 10.96 27.18
CA LEU A 68 -7.74 11.23 26.87
C LEU A 68 -7.58 11.99 25.54
N TYR A 69 -8.20 11.51 24.47
CA TYR A 69 -7.98 12.05 23.12
C TYR A 69 -8.93 13.18 22.73
N GLN A 70 -10.11 13.30 23.33
CA GLN A 70 -11.08 14.34 22.99
C GLN A 70 -11.11 15.52 23.95
N CYS A 71 -10.57 15.41 25.17
CA CYS A 71 -10.56 16.51 26.13
C CYS A 71 -9.19 17.21 26.26
N ASN A 72 -8.10 16.55 25.87
CA ASN A 72 -6.79 17.17 25.84
C ASN A 72 -6.52 17.83 24.49
N THR A 73 -5.76 18.93 24.53
CA THR A 73 -5.02 19.45 23.38
C THR A 73 -3.64 18.82 23.36
N PHE A 74 -3.23 18.32 22.20
CA PHE A 74 -1.89 17.78 22.02
C PHE A 74 -1.04 18.72 21.18
N TYR A 75 0.23 18.83 21.56
CA TYR A 75 1.28 19.52 20.84
C TYR A 75 1.91 18.59 19.80
N ILE A 76 2.23 19.15 18.65
CA ILE A 76 3.07 18.50 17.64
C ILE A 76 3.95 19.53 16.95
N ALA A 77 5.23 19.19 16.81
CA ALA A 77 6.22 19.97 16.10
C ALA A 77 6.49 19.39 14.71
N CYS A 78 6.13 20.18 13.71
CA CYS A 78 6.37 19.94 12.29
C CYS A 78 7.41 20.96 11.79
N CYS A 79 8.58 20.99 12.43
CA CYS A 79 9.66 21.95 12.20
C CYS A 79 11.00 21.26 12.33
N HIS A 80 11.94 21.51 11.44
CA HIS A 80 13.21 20.79 11.40
C HIS A 80 14.01 20.82 12.73
N CYS A 81 14.64 19.69 13.07
CA CYS A 81 15.77 19.66 13.99
C CYS A 81 16.87 18.77 13.42
N ARG A 82 18.05 19.35 13.25
CA ARG A 82 19.27 18.61 12.88
C ARG A 82 20.42 19.18 13.64
N GLU A 83 21.07 18.34 14.44
CA GLU A 83 22.38 18.64 15.01
C GLU A 83 23.40 17.68 14.41
N PRO A 84 24.29 18.15 13.50
CA PRO A 84 25.20 17.28 12.77
C PRO A 84 26.13 16.44 13.65
N ASP A 85 26.33 16.83 14.92
CA ASP A 85 27.33 16.24 15.80
C ASP A 85 26.81 15.16 16.77
N ARG A 86 25.48 14.97 16.93
CA ARG A 86 24.94 14.12 18.00
C ARG A 86 24.25 12.83 17.57
N GLY A 87 23.74 12.73 16.34
CA GLY A 87 23.11 11.50 15.84
C GLY A 87 21.80 11.08 16.55
N ASP A 88 21.30 11.92 17.46
CA ASP A 88 20.08 11.72 18.26
C ASP A 88 18.88 12.52 17.71
N ASP A 89 18.84 12.78 16.40
CA ASP A 89 17.71 13.48 15.78
C ASP A 89 16.46 12.58 15.80
N PRO A 90 15.26 13.13 16.09
CA PRO A 90 14.04 12.35 16.17
C PRO A 90 13.59 11.89 14.78
N HIS A 91 13.03 10.68 14.72
CA HIS A 91 12.71 9.99 13.48
C HIS A 91 11.50 10.55 12.73
N ILE A 92 10.50 11.03 13.47
CA ILE A 92 9.24 11.58 12.96
C ILE A 92 8.85 12.85 13.72
N GLU A 93 7.75 13.49 13.29
CA GLU A 93 7.22 14.70 13.94
C GLU A 93 7.09 14.51 15.46
N VAL A 94 7.57 15.51 16.19
CA VAL A 94 7.76 15.40 17.63
C VAL A 94 6.46 15.75 18.37
N SER A 95 5.94 14.81 19.14
CA SER A 95 4.70 14.94 19.91
C SER A 95 4.78 14.05 21.16
N PRO A 96 4.04 14.35 22.24
CA PRO A 96 3.89 13.41 23.36
C PRO A 96 3.40 12.03 22.92
N LEU A 97 2.73 11.96 21.78
CA LEU A 97 2.22 10.74 21.18
C LEU A 97 3.26 9.95 20.38
N THR A 98 4.35 10.58 19.93
CA THR A 98 5.43 9.97 19.15
C THR A 98 6.72 9.81 19.96
N ARG A 99 6.76 10.27 21.22
CA ARG A 99 7.93 10.22 22.11
C ARG A 99 8.70 8.90 22.15
N ARG A 100 8.01 7.75 22.18
CA ARG A 100 8.64 6.41 22.21
C ARG A 100 9.16 5.94 20.85
N ILE A 101 8.72 6.56 19.76
CA ILE A 101 9.27 6.34 18.43
C ILE A 101 10.55 7.16 18.34
N ASN A 102 10.51 8.42 18.76
CA ASN A 102 11.62 9.36 18.65
C ASN A 102 12.78 9.11 19.64
N GLY A 103 12.52 8.66 20.86
CA GLY A 103 13.59 8.41 21.84
C GLY A 103 14.31 7.06 21.69
N ARG A 104 13.86 6.19 20.77
CA ARG A 104 14.52 4.93 20.47
C ARG A 104 15.60 5.10 19.40
N LEU A 105 16.84 5.28 19.85
CA LEU A 105 18.02 5.37 18.99
C LEU A 105 18.25 4.11 18.12
N ASP A 106 17.77 2.95 18.60
CA ASP A 106 17.92 1.66 17.90
C ASP A 106 16.87 1.40 16.80
N PHE A 107 15.80 2.18 16.74
CA PHE A 107 14.70 2.03 15.76
C PHE A 107 15.01 2.83 14.50
N ARG A 108 15.96 2.37 13.70
CA ARG A 108 16.06 2.74 12.28
C ARG A 108 15.28 1.73 11.44
N ASP A 109 13.98 1.60 11.66
CA ASP A 109 13.13 0.60 10.97
C ASP A 109 12.68 1.11 9.58
N GLY A 110 13.65 1.50 8.75
CA GLY A 110 13.48 1.69 7.31
C GLY A 110 12.60 2.88 6.85
N PRO A 111 12.46 3.04 5.52
CA PRO A 111 11.88 4.24 4.88
C PRO A 111 10.36 4.44 5.07
N THR A 112 9.69 3.62 5.86
CA THR A 112 8.23 3.67 6.04
C THR A 112 7.79 4.35 7.34
N ASP A 113 8.74 4.80 8.15
CA ASP A 113 8.46 5.40 9.45
C ASP A 113 7.95 6.83 9.32
N THR A 114 6.64 6.96 9.17
CA THR A 114 5.93 8.25 9.17
C THR A 114 4.90 8.25 10.28
N ILE A 115 4.52 9.43 10.79
CA ILE A 115 3.42 9.54 11.76
C ILE A 115 2.12 8.94 11.22
N TYR A 116 1.90 9.03 9.91
CA TYR A 116 0.77 8.46 9.21
C TYR A 116 0.69 6.93 9.32
N ASN A 117 1.83 6.23 9.25
CA ASN A 117 1.91 4.77 9.33
C ASN A 117 2.00 4.26 10.77
N ASN A 118 2.75 4.94 11.64
CA ASN A 118 3.16 4.40 12.94
C ASN A 118 2.38 4.93 14.14
N ALA A 119 1.66 6.06 14.00
CA ALA A 119 0.99 6.70 15.12
C ALA A 119 -0.54 6.73 14.95
N MET A 120 -1.19 5.56 14.90
CA MET A 120 -2.65 5.45 14.68
C MET A 120 -3.50 6.25 15.69
N HIS A 121 -2.98 6.47 16.90
CA HIS A 121 -3.66 7.26 17.94
C HIS A 121 -3.71 8.76 17.65
N VAL A 122 -2.86 9.29 16.76
CA VAL A 122 -2.91 10.68 16.29
C VAL A 122 -4.29 11.00 15.68
N ARG A 123 -4.90 10.02 15.00
CA ARG A 123 -6.23 10.15 14.40
C ARG A 123 -7.35 10.33 15.44
N LYS A 124 -7.14 9.88 16.68
CA LYS A 124 -8.15 9.95 17.74
C LYS A 124 -8.22 11.33 18.40
N VAL A 125 -7.15 12.12 18.30
CA VAL A 125 -7.03 13.41 18.96
C VAL A 125 -7.97 14.41 18.31
N LYS A 126 -8.73 15.15 19.12
CA LYS A 126 -9.70 16.15 18.63
C LYS A 126 -9.25 17.59 18.79
N HIS A 127 -8.17 17.85 19.52
CA HIS A 127 -7.65 19.19 19.70
C HIS A 127 -6.12 19.19 19.50
N TRP A 128 -5.65 19.96 18.53
CA TRP A 128 -4.23 20.04 18.18
C TRP A 128 -3.68 21.46 18.30
N ARG A 129 -2.47 21.60 18.83
CA ARG A 129 -1.60 22.77 18.69
C ARG A 129 -0.39 22.33 17.87
N VAL A 130 -0.26 22.87 16.66
CA VAL A 130 0.71 22.44 15.65
C VAL A 130 1.70 23.57 15.45
N ILE A 131 2.98 23.36 15.75
CA ILE A 131 4.02 24.35 15.43
C ILE A 131 4.67 24.02 14.09
N ILE A 132 4.94 25.06 13.29
CA ILE A 132 5.47 24.90 11.93
C ILE A 132 6.56 25.95 11.68
N SER A 133 7.67 25.50 11.09
CA SER A 133 8.74 26.35 10.58
C SER A 133 8.63 26.51 9.06
N THR A 134 9.10 27.66 8.55
CA THR A 134 9.29 27.85 7.09
C THR A 134 10.74 27.68 6.65
N LEU A 135 11.65 27.36 7.57
CA LEU A 135 13.06 27.14 7.28
C LEU A 135 13.21 25.96 6.32
N ARG A 136 13.96 26.20 5.24
CA ARG A 136 14.23 25.25 4.18
C ARG A 136 15.38 24.35 4.60
N GLU A 137 15.27 23.06 4.27
CA GLU A 137 16.36 22.12 4.49
C GLU A 137 17.50 22.37 3.47
N PRO A 138 18.75 22.55 3.94
CA PRO A 138 19.89 22.79 3.06
C PRO A 138 20.30 21.56 2.24
N ASP A 139 19.83 20.36 2.62
CA ASP A 139 20.25 19.10 1.99
C ASP A 139 19.04 18.25 1.57
N ARG A 140 18.76 18.21 0.25
CA ARG A 140 17.70 17.39 -0.34
C ARG A 140 17.94 15.88 -0.24
N SER A 141 19.12 15.45 0.23
CA SER A 141 19.49 14.03 0.29
C SER A 141 19.19 13.37 1.64
N ALA A 142 18.90 14.15 2.69
CA ALA A 142 18.51 13.61 3.99
C ALA A 142 16.98 13.42 4.04
N ARG A 143 16.55 12.17 4.12
CA ARG A 143 15.15 11.69 4.03
C ARG A 143 14.21 12.11 5.16
N MET A 144 14.51 13.16 5.92
CA MET A 144 13.78 13.52 7.13
C MET A 144 13.17 14.90 7.01
N GLU A 145 12.34 15.09 5.98
CA GLU A 145 11.46 16.24 5.91
C GLU A 145 10.40 16.07 7.02
N TRP A 146 10.54 16.79 8.14
CA TRP A 146 9.47 16.82 9.16
C TRP A 146 8.27 17.54 8.56
N SER A 147 7.38 16.76 7.98
CA SER A 147 6.42 17.31 7.04
C SER A 147 5.07 17.49 7.71
N LEU A 148 4.55 18.71 7.64
CA LEU A 148 3.12 18.95 7.87
C LEU A 148 2.25 18.02 6.99
N VAL A 149 2.81 17.54 5.88
CA VAL A 149 2.23 16.59 4.93
C VAL A 149 1.76 15.32 5.62
N ASP A 150 2.64 14.55 6.25
CA ASP A 150 2.29 13.26 6.84
C ASP A 150 1.34 13.41 8.04
N PHE A 151 1.52 14.45 8.85
CA PHE A 151 0.57 14.78 9.92
C PHE A 151 -0.82 15.09 9.38
N CYS A 152 -0.96 16.01 8.42
CA CYS A 152 -2.25 16.36 7.81
C CYS A 152 -2.92 15.15 7.17
N PHE A 153 -2.14 14.30 6.49
CA PHE A 153 -2.68 13.05 5.96
C PHE A 153 -3.19 12.13 7.05
N ALA A 154 -2.46 11.98 8.17
CA ALA A 154 -2.88 11.12 9.28
C ALA A 154 -4.24 11.54 9.84
N ILE A 155 -4.44 12.85 10.02
CA ILE A 155 -5.67 13.39 10.62
C ILE A 155 -6.80 13.64 9.61
N SER A 156 -6.53 13.65 8.29
CA SER A 156 -7.59 13.88 7.29
C SER A 156 -8.65 12.77 7.21
N ILE A 157 -8.32 11.56 7.66
CA ILE A 157 -9.22 10.40 7.69
C ILE A 157 -10.27 10.52 8.80
N ASP A 158 -9.85 11.00 9.98
CA ASP A 158 -10.72 11.27 11.13
C ASP A 158 -10.39 12.67 11.67
N PRO A 159 -10.98 13.73 11.09
CA PRO A 159 -10.57 15.10 11.35
C PRO A 159 -10.73 15.48 12.83
N PRO A 160 -9.84 16.34 13.35
CA PRO A 160 -9.96 16.88 14.68
C PRO A 160 -11.14 17.86 14.76
N HIS A 161 -11.58 18.15 15.99
CA HIS A 161 -12.57 19.20 16.21
C HIS A 161 -11.93 20.59 16.08
N SER A 162 -10.78 20.82 16.71
CA SER A 162 -10.08 22.09 16.60
C SER A 162 -8.58 21.89 16.34
N MET A 163 -8.01 22.87 15.64
CA MET A 163 -6.58 22.94 15.41
C MET A 163 -6.12 24.38 15.46
N THR A 164 -5.06 24.64 16.23
CA THR A 164 -4.33 25.90 16.23
C THR A 164 -2.97 25.66 15.58
N VAL A 165 -2.72 26.35 14.47
CA VAL A 165 -1.44 26.34 13.77
C VAL A 165 -0.62 27.54 14.24
N VAL A 166 0.52 27.28 14.86
CA VAL A 166 1.46 28.25 15.39
C VAL A 166 2.63 28.38 14.41
N LEU A 167 2.74 29.55 13.78
CA LEU A 167 3.74 29.83 12.75
C LEU A 167 4.99 30.43 13.38
N ILE A 168 6.15 29.82 13.16
CA ILE A 168 7.43 30.41 13.54
C ILE A 168 7.72 31.57 12.58
N PRO A 169 7.85 32.82 13.07
CA PRO A 169 8.23 33.95 12.23
C PRO A 169 9.61 33.74 11.61
N ARG A 170 9.80 34.21 10.37
CA ARG A 170 11.12 34.18 9.73
C ARG A 170 12.15 34.92 10.57
N GLY A 171 13.34 34.34 10.63
CA GLY A 171 14.44 34.89 11.41
C GLY A 171 14.26 34.71 12.90
N LEU A 172 13.29 33.92 13.38
CA LEU A 172 13.23 33.45 14.78
C LEU A 172 14.05 32.17 14.93
N ASP A 173 13.90 31.22 14.00
CA ASP A 173 14.69 30.00 13.87
C ASP A 173 15.89 30.18 12.91
N ILE A 174 16.95 29.40 13.11
CA ILE A 174 18.20 29.51 12.32
C ILE A 174 18.81 28.14 12.01
N THR A 175 19.57 28.06 10.90
CA THR A 175 20.39 26.89 10.53
C THR A 175 21.69 26.84 11.33
N VAL A 176 22.32 25.66 11.34
CA VAL A 176 23.57 25.39 12.09
C VAL A 176 24.75 26.23 11.57
N ASP A 177 24.75 26.57 10.28
CA ASP A 177 25.87 27.27 9.62
C ASP A 177 25.98 28.74 10.02
N GLU A 178 24.94 29.33 10.64
CA GLU A 178 24.95 30.74 11.06
C GLU A 178 25.66 31.00 12.40
N TYR A 179 26.08 29.97 13.13
CA TYR A 179 26.67 30.11 14.47
C TYR A 179 28.18 30.37 14.48
N SER A 180 28.86 30.36 13.33
CA SER A 180 30.26 30.77 13.27
C SER A 180 30.35 32.29 13.44
N GLU A 181 30.68 32.74 14.66
CA GLU A 181 30.91 34.16 15.01
C GLU A 181 31.96 34.85 14.12
N ASP A 182 32.75 34.08 13.37
CA ASP A 182 33.85 34.54 12.51
C ASP A 182 33.50 34.74 11.03
N VAL A 183 32.29 34.37 10.58
CA VAL A 183 31.90 34.60 9.17
C VAL A 183 31.34 36.02 9.06
N GLN A 184 32.17 36.93 8.55
CA GLN A 184 31.70 38.22 8.03
C GLN A 184 30.67 37.94 6.93
N MET A 185 29.40 38.07 7.29
CA MET A 185 28.24 37.93 6.43
C MET A 185 28.26 39.00 5.34
N ASP A 186 28.90 38.69 4.21
CA ASP A 186 28.83 39.49 2.98
C ASP A 186 27.46 39.28 2.33
N GLY A 187 26.41 39.90 2.89
CA GLY A 187 25.13 40.21 2.20
C GLY A 187 24.44 39.11 1.40
N THR A 188 24.78 37.83 1.56
CA THR A 188 24.23 36.75 0.76
C THR A 188 22.78 36.47 1.13
N ASP A 189 22.05 36.04 0.11
CA ASP A 189 20.61 36.12 -0.08
C ASP A 189 19.82 35.20 0.90
N PHE A 190 19.63 35.67 2.15
CA PHE A 190 18.84 35.03 3.22
C PHE A 190 17.41 34.59 2.81
N HIS A 191 16.88 35.15 1.71
CA HIS A 191 15.59 34.76 1.18
C HIS A 191 15.53 33.29 0.71
N ASN A 192 16.67 32.67 0.39
CA ASN A 192 16.71 31.30 -0.13
C ASN A 192 16.57 30.21 0.94
N ASP A 193 16.76 30.57 2.21
CA ASP A 193 16.73 29.65 3.35
C ASP A 193 15.31 29.44 3.88
N TYR A 194 14.30 30.16 3.39
CA TYR A 194 12.92 29.98 3.82
C TYR A 194 12.01 29.64 2.65
N GLN A 195 11.17 28.63 2.82
CA GLN A 195 10.11 28.30 1.89
C GLN A 195 8.95 29.33 1.96
N PRO A 196 8.24 29.57 0.85
CA PRO A 196 7.00 30.33 0.88
C PRO A 196 5.93 29.65 1.75
N PHE A 197 5.13 30.44 2.47
CA PHE A 197 4.03 29.91 3.28
C PHE A 197 3.00 29.13 2.44
N GLU A 198 2.82 29.50 1.17
CA GLU A 198 1.96 28.78 0.22
C GLU A 198 2.39 27.33 0.05
N THR A 199 3.70 27.05 0.08
CA THR A 199 4.27 25.71 -0.03
C THR A 199 4.12 24.96 1.28
N VAL A 200 4.55 25.58 2.40
CA VAL A 200 4.57 24.96 3.73
C VAL A 200 3.17 24.64 4.24
N LEU A 201 2.20 25.53 4.00
CA LEU A 201 0.80 25.36 4.44
C LEU A 201 -0.07 24.61 3.43
N LYS A 202 0.46 24.25 2.25
CA LYS A 202 -0.25 23.47 1.22
C LYS A 202 -0.93 22.21 1.80
N PRO A 203 -0.32 21.43 2.70
CA PRO A 203 -0.94 20.21 3.25
C PRO A 203 -2.25 20.43 3.99
N LEU A 204 -2.46 21.61 4.60
CA LEU A 204 -3.71 21.94 5.29
C LEU A 204 -4.93 21.91 4.36
N ARG A 205 -4.71 22.02 3.04
CA ARG A 205 -5.77 21.89 2.03
C ARG A 205 -6.38 20.48 1.97
N THR A 206 -5.76 19.48 2.59
CA THR A 206 -6.29 18.11 2.71
C THR A 206 -7.23 17.91 3.91
N LEU A 207 -7.43 18.93 4.75
CA LEU A 207 -8.30 18.83 5.91
C LEU A 207 -9.72 19.27 5.57
N ARG A 208 -10.72 18.60 6.14
CA ARG A 208 -12.15 18.94 5.99
C ARG A 208 -12.88 18.74 7.32
N GLN A 209 -14.03 19.40 7.48
CA GLN A 209 -14.95 19.20 8.60
C GLN A 209 -14.37 19.53 10.00
N LEU A 210 -13.35 20.39 10.08
CA LEU A 210 -12.92 20.95 11.37
C LEU A 210 -14.04 21.85 11.92
N LYS A 211 -14.24 21.86 13.24
CA LYS A 211 -15.12 22.87 13.88
C LYS A 211 -14.42 24.21 13.97
N GLU A 212 -13.09 24.19 14.14
CA GLU A 212 -12.29 25.39 14.31
C GLU A 212 -10.87 25.21 13.76
N LEU A 213 -10.39 26.20 13.01
CA LEU A 213 -8.99 26.33 12.61
C LEU A 213 -8.51 27.75 12.94
N LYS A 214 -7.43 27.86 13.71
CA LYS A 214 -6.81 29.12 14.12
C LYS A 214 -5.35 29.20 13.66
N PHE A 215 -4.89 30.41 13.37
CA PHE A 215 -3.49 30.69 13.08
C PHE A 215 -2.96 31.69 14.11
N GLU A 216 -1.83 31.35 14.72
CA GLU A 216 -1.11 32.16 15.71
C GLU A 216 0.35 32.27 15.27
N TYR A 217 1.08 33.24 15.81
CA TYR A 217 2.54 33.33 15.64
C TYR A 217 3.21 32.82 16.91
N ALA A 218 4.31 32.10 16.75
CA ALA A 218 5.07 31.57 17.87
C ALA A 218 5.69 32.70 18.69
N GLU A 219 5.52 32.64 20.01
CA GLU A 219 6.38 33.33 20.96
C GLU A 219 7.58 32.43 21.33
N PRO A 220 8.66 32.96 21.92
CA PRO A 220 9.82 32.14 22.31
C PRO A 220 9.43 30.96 23.21
N ASP A 221 8.43 31.12 24.08
CA ASP A 221 7.94 30.08 24.98
C ASP A 221 7.12 28.98 24.26
N ASP A 222 6.72 29.20 22.99
CA ASP A 222 6.07 28.19 22.15
C ASP A 222 7.05 27.27 21.42
N LEU A 223 8.33 27.69 21.34
CA LEU A 223 9.36 26.95 20.63
C LEU A 223 9.83 25.75 21.48
N PRO A 224 9.98 24.57 20.87
CA PRO A 224 10.64 23.47 21.54
C PRO A 224 12.15 23.77 21.64
N ASP A 225 12.81 23.21 22.66
CA ASP A 225 14.23 23.42 22.96
C ASP A 225 15.20 22.96 21.85
N PHE A 226 14.73 22.09 20.96
CA PHE A 226 15.48 21.65 19.79
C PHE A 226 15.42 22.61 18.60
N VAL A 227 14.51 23.60 18.60
CA VAL A 227 14.50 24.70 17.63
C VAL A 227 15.47 25.76 18.11
N ARG A 228 16.55 25.96 17.35
CA ARG A 228 17.60 26.92 17.69
C ARG A 228 17.14 28.34 17.36
N TYR A 229 17.37 29.26 18.30
CA TYR A 229 17.20 30.70 18.13
C TYR A 229 18.29 31.44 18.93
N SER A 230 18.61 32.68 18.58
CA SER A 230 19.62 33.49 19.26
C SER A 230 19.08 34.88 19.68
N GLY A 231 19.82 35.60 20.52
CA GLY A 231 19.42 36.97 20.89
C GLY A 231 19.37 37.94 19.69
N SER A 232 20.13 37.66 18.62
CA SER A 232 20.07 38.42 17.37
C SER A 232 18.88 38.04 16.50
N THR A 233 18.40 36.78 16.56
CA THR A 233 17.18 36.34 15.86
C THR A 233 15.94 37.02 16.44
N LEU A 234 15.84 37.16 17.77
CA LEU A 234 14.75 37.91 18.42
C LEU A 234 14.67 39.38 17.97
N ARG A 235 15.83 40.02 17.76
CA ARG A 235 15.88 41.39 17.21
C ARG A 235 15.47 41.40 15.73
N ARG A 236 15.97 40.47 14.92
CA ARG A 236 15.64 40.36 13.48
C ARG A 236 14.15 40.07 13.22
N ALA A 237 13.58 39.09 13.92
CA ALA A 237 12.16 38.75 13.85
C ALA A 237 11.23 39.91 14.29
N ALA A 238 11.74 40.92 15.00
CA ALA A 238 11.00 42.14 15.31
C ALA A 238 11.04 43.18 14.18
N TYR A 239 12.10 43.19 13.35
CA TYR A 239 12.28 44.14 12.24
C TYR A 239 11.70 43.65 10.89
N GLU A 240 11.67 42.34 10.63
CA GLU A 240 11.28 41.76 9.32
C GLU A 240 9.77 41.44 9.17
N ARG A 241 8.94 41.76 10.18
CA ARG A 241 7.55 41.27 10.30
C ARG A 241 6.62 41.52 9.10
N PRO A 242 6.53 42.70 8.45
CA PRO A 242 5.38 42.97 7.59
C PRO A 242 5.40 42.28 6.22
N GLU A 243 6.57 42.08 5.61
CA GLU A 243 6.68 41.64 4.21
C GLU A 243 6.64 40.12 4.04
N HIS A 244 6.82 39.39 5.14
CA HIS A 244 6.98 37.93 5.14
C HIS A 244 5.86 37.19 5.86
N GLU A 245 4.77 37.86 6.24
CA GLU A 245 3.59 37.19 6.77
C GLU A 245 2.83 36.45 5.66
N PRO A 246 2.21 35.28 5.97
CA PRO A 246 1.31 34.63 5.03
C PRO A 246 0.17 35.59 4.65
N SER A 247 -0.20 35.62 3.37
CA SER A 247 -1.27 36.50 2.94
C SER A 247 -2.57 36.21 3.69
N LYS A 248 -3.27 37.26 4.14
CA LYS A 248 -4.59 37.11 4.81
C LYS A 248 -5.60 36.36 3.96
N ARG A 249 -5.45 36.39 2.64
CA ARG A 249 -6.24 35.62 1.69
C ARG A 249 -5.95 34.13 1.81
N LEU A 250 -4.67 33.73 1.77
CA LEU A 250 -4.27 32.33 1.93
C LEU A 250 -4.82 31.74 3.23
N LEU A 251 -4.66 32.44 4.37
CA LEU A 251 -5.16 31.95 5.66
C LEU A 251 -6.68 31.80 5.66
N LYS A 252 -7.42 32.78 5.13
CA LYS A 252 -8.89 32.70 5.02
C LYS A 252 -9.33 31.53 4.13
N ASP A 253 -8.68 31.35 2.99
CA ASP A 253 -8.99 30.26 2.05
C ASP A 253 -8.75 28.90 2.72
N LEU A 254 -7.66 28.74 3.48
CA LEU A 254 -7.37 27.53 4.26
C LEU A 254 -8.42 27.28 5.36
N VAL A 255 -8.85 28.31 6.09
CA VAL A 255 -9.92 28.18 7.10
C VAL A 255 -11.23 27.73 6.47
N ILE A 256 -11.64 28.37 5.36
CA ILE A 256 -12.87 28.03 4.64
C ILE A 256 -12.81 26.58 4.14
N LEU A 257 -11.68 26.17 3.57
CA LEU A 257 -11.49 24.80 3.08
C LEU A 257 -11.51 23.77 4.23
N ALA A 258 -10.78 24.02 5.31
CA ALA A 258 -10.64 23.08 6.42
C ALA A 258 -11.92 22.88 7.23
N ILE A 259 -12.71 23.93 7.42
CA ILE A 259 -14.02 23.86 8.09
C ILE A 259 -15.10 23.31 7.14
N GLY A 260 -14.95 23.58 5.84
CA GLY A 260 -15.87 23.14 4.81
C GLY A 260 -15.99 21.62 4.67
N ASN A 261 -17.04 21.21 3.96
CA ASN A 261 -17.32 19.82 3.60
C ASN A 261 -17.09 19.56 2.11
N SER A 262 -16.27 20.39 1.44
CA SER A 262 -16.00 20.22 0.02
C SER A 262 -15.38 18.85 -0.24
N PRO A 263 -15.76 18.19 -1.35
CA PRO A 263 -15.34 16.83 -1.62
C PRO A 263 -13.80 16.81 -1.79
N LEU A 264 -13.16 15.80 -1.19
CA LEU A 264 -11.71 15.66 -1.16
C LEU A 264 -11.28 14.30 -1.70
N GLU A 265 -10.39 14.31 -2.70
CA GLU A 265 -9.71 13.12 -3.18
C GLU A 265 -8.43 12.91 -2.37
N LEU A 266 -8.29 11.75 -1.75
CA LEU A 266 -7.13 11.42 -0.92
C LEU A 266 -6.14 10.59 -1.73
N MET A 267 -5.25 11.26 -2.48
CA MET A 267 -4.29 10.59 -3.38
C MET A 267 -3.46 9.52 -2.68
N ARG A 268 -3.01 9.78 -1.44
CA ARG A 268 -2.26 8.82 -0.63
C ARG A 268 -3.07 7.57 -0.27
N GLU A 269 -4.36 7.73 0.05
CA GLU A 269 -5.26 6.59 0.30
C GLU A 269 -5.54 5.82 -1.00
N MET A 270 -5.75 6.52 -2.11
CA MET A 270 -5.88 5.88 -3.43
C MET A 270 -4.62 5.07 -3.77
N PHE A 271 -3.43 5.61 -3.49
CA PHE A 271 -2.16 4.89 -3.70
C PHE A 271 -2.04 3.67 -2.78
N ARG A 272 -2.35 3.82 -1.49
CA ARG A 272 -2.31 2.72 -0.52
C ARG A 272 -3.22 1.57 -0.94
N VAL A 273 -4.45 1.87 -1.36
CA VAL A 273 -5.39 0.85 -1.84
C VAL A 273 -4.92 0.23 -3.16
N LEU A 274 -4.39 1.03 -4.08
CA LEU A 274 -3.81 0.53 -5.34
C LEU A 274 -2.66 -0.45 -5.10
N VAL A 275 -1.73 -0.11 -4.21
CA VAL A 275 -0.63 -1.00 -3.80
C VAL A 275 -1.17 -2.25 -3.14
N THR A 276 -2.16 -2.13 -2.26
CA THR A 276 -2.82 -3.30 -1.62
C THR A 276 -3.45 -4.23 -2.65
N TYR A 277 -4.12 -3.67 -3.67
CA TYR A 277 -4.68 -4.44 -4.77
C TYR A 277 -3.60 -5.17 -5.56
N ALA A 278 -2.53 -4.47 -5.96
CA ALA A 278 -1.42 -5.06 -6.68
C ALA A 278 -0.73 -6.18 -5.88
N ARG A 279 -0.49 -5.95 -4.58
CA ARG A 279 0.11 -6.91 -3.65
C ARG A 279 -0.72 -8.19 -3.48
N ALA A 280 -2.04 -8.13 -3.61
CA ALA A 280 -2.91 -9.30 -3.48
C ALA A 280 -2.72 -10.33 -4.62
N PHE A 281 -2.22 -9.91 -5.79
CA PHE A 281 -1.85 -10.81 -6.88
C PHE A 281 -0.49 -11.48 -6.66
N GLU A 282 0.39 -10.87 -5.85
CA GLU A 282 1.73 -11.38 -5.62
C GLU A 282 1.73 -12.47 -4.55
N ARG A 283 2.38 -13.59 -4.87
CA ARG A 283 2.43 -14.78 -4.01
C ARG A 283 3.72 -14.85 -3.22
N CYS A 284 4.78 -14.26 -3.76
CA CYS A 284 6.06 -14.16 -3.07
C CYS A 284 5.99 -12.97 -2.10
N SER A 285 6.01 -13.24 -0.79
CA SER A 285 5.95 -12.19 0.24
C SER A 285 7.05 -11.14 0.05
N SER A 286 8.28 -11.57 -0.24
CA SER A 286 9.41 -10.65 -0.47
C SER A 286 9.18 -9.71 -1.65
N PHE A 287 8.58 -10.19 -2.74
CA PHE A 287 8.26 -9.36 -3.91
C PHE A 287 7.06 -8.45 -3.62
N SER A 288 6.04 -8.97 -2.94
CA SER A 288 4.84 -8.22 -2.55
C SER A 288 5.22 -7.01 -1.69
N MET A 289 6.13 -7.19 -0.73
CA MET A 289 6.60 -6.11 0.14
C MET A 289 7.37 -5.01 -0.62
N GLN A 290 8.03 -5.35 -1.72
CA GLN A 290 8.73 -4.38 -2.58
C GLN A 290 7.81 -3.64 -3.55
N MET A 291 6.59 -4.13 -3.81
CA MET A 291 5.65 -3.44 -4.70
C MET A 291 5.27 -2.07 -4.13
N GLY A 292 5.36 -1.05 -4.98
CA GLY A 292 5.06 0.34 -4.61
C GLY A 292 6.18 1.08 -3.85
N LEU A 293 7.36 0.46 -3.70
CA LEU A 293 8.56 1.13 -3.21
C LEU A 293 9.40 1.67 -4.38
N THR A 294 10.04 2.82 -4.17
CA THR A 294 11.08 3.36 -5.05
C THR A 294 12.35 2.49 -4.98
N ARG A 295 13.29 2.70 -5.90
CA ARG A 295 14.58 2.00 -5.88
C ARG A 295 15.33 2.23 -4.56
N GLU A 296 15.37 3.46 -4.10
CA GLU A 296 16.05 3.90 -2.88
C GLU A 296 15.43 3.23 -1.66
N GLU A 297 14.11 3.22 -1.57
CA GLU A 297 13.39 2.56 -0.47
C GLU A 297 13.51 1.04 -0.50
N ARG A 298 13.71 0.42 -1.66
CA ARG A 298 13.95 -1.03 -1.77
C ARG A 298 15.32 -1.41 -1.25
N ILE A 299 16.34 -0.61 -1.55
CA ILE A 299 17.68 -0.76 -0.96
C ILE A 299 17.55 -0.62 0.56
N ASP A 300 16.81 0.41 0.97
CA ASP A 300 16.30 0.64 2.32
C ASP A 300 15.78 -0.60 3.02
N ALA A 301 14.66 -1.08 2.51
CA ALA A 301 13.95 -2.24 3.00
C ALA A 301 14.87 -3.47 3.04
N GLY A 302 15.75 -3.66 2.05
CA GLY A 302 16.71 -4.75 2.03
C GLY A 302 17.68 -4.76 3.20
N ILE A 303 18.05 -3.57 3.71
CA ILE A 303 18.96 -3.41 4.85
C ILE A 303 18.23 -3.66 6.19
N TYR A 304 16.95 -3.27 6.29
CA TYR A 304 16.23 -3.23 7.57
C TYR A 304 15.18 -4.34 7.78
N MET A 305 14.81 -5.09 6.74
CA MET A 305 13.82 -6.17 6.88
C MET A 305 14.42 -7.43 7.55
N LYS A 306 14.20 -7.54 8.86
CA LYS A 306 14.44 -8.76 9.67
C LYS A 306 13.39 -9.86 9.47
N ASP A 307 12.44 -9.68 8.55
CA ASP A 307 11.41 -10.68 8.29
C ASP A 307 12.06 -11.95 7.71
N ALA A 308 11.87 -13.08 8.41
CA ALA A 308 12.40 -14.37 8.00
C ALA A 308 11.93 -14.77 6.60
N ASP A 309 10.70 -14.42 6.22
CA ASP A 309 10.14 -14.70 4.91
C ASP A 309 10.76 -13.80 3.82
N TYR A 310 11.11 -12.56 4.16
CA TYR A 310 11.84 -11.66 3.26
C TYR A 310 13.25 -12.17 2.99
N GLN A 311 13.97 -12.53 4.05
CA GLN A 311 15.33 -13.07 3.99
C GLN A 311 15.37 -14.39 3.22
N GLU A 312 14.39 -15.27 3.44
CA GLU A 312 14.25 -16.51 2.67
C GLU A 312 14.00 -16.20 1.19
N GLY A 313 13.06 -15.32 0.86
CA GLY A 313 12.77 -14.95 -0.53
C GLY A 313 13.95 -14.29 -1.28
N MET A 314 14.69 -13.41 -0.60
CA MET A 314 15.84 -12.69 -1.17
C MET A 314 17.12 -13.53 -1.23
N LYS A 315 17.23 -14.60 -0.44
CA LYS A 315 18.32 -15.58 -0.59
C LYS A 315 18.43 -16.14 -2.02
N TYR A 316 17.30 -16.20 -2.73
CA TYR A 316 17.20 -16.80 -4.07
C TYR A 316 17.21 -15.79 -5.22
N PHE A 317 17.16 -14.49 -4.93
CA PHE A 317 17.16 -13.43 -5.92
C PHE A 317 18.09 -12.31 -5.44
N SER A 318 19.13 -11.99 -6.21
CA SER A 318 19.96 -10.82 -5.91
C SER A 318 19.15 -9.53 -6.01
N THR A 319 18.10 -9.53 -6.84
CA THR A 319 17.14 -8.44 -7.06
C THR A 319 15.78 -9.01 -7.45
N ASN A 320 14.70 -8.32 -7.12
CA ASN A 320 13.36 -8.70 -7.59
C ASN A 320 13.29 -8.61 -9.15
N PRO A 321 12.99 -9.71 -9.86
CA PRO A 321 13.03 -9.76 -11.32
C PRO A 321 11.92 -8.92 -11.99
N PHE A 322 10.89 -8.51 -11.22
CA PHE A 322 9.85 -7.62 -11.71
C PHE A 322 10.25 -6.14 -11.65
N THR A 323 11.31 -5.82 -10.91
CA THR A 323 11.77 -4.43 -10.71
C THR A 323 13.12 -4.15 -11.38
N PHE A 324 13.93 -5.17 -11.63
CA PHE A 324 15.25 -5.03 -12.25
C PHE A 324 15.67 -6.35 -12.94
N PRO A 325 16.37 -6.30 -14.09
CA PRO A 325 16.81 -5.13 -14.86
C PRO A 325 15.70 -4.52 -15.74
N TYR A 326 14.60 -5.27 -15.94
CA TYR A 326 13.44 -4.80 -16.69
C TYR A 326 12.28 -4.55 -15.74
N HIS A 327 11.63 -3.40 -15.88
CA HIS A 327 10.47 -3.07 -15.04
C HIS A 327 9.21 -3.70 -15.61
N HIS A 328 8.57 -4.55 -14.81
CA HIS A 328 7.22 -4.99 -15.07
C HIS A 328 6.27 -3.78 -15.12
N PRO A 329 5.30 -3.70 -16.06
CA PRO A 329 4.45 -2.51 -16.24
C PRO A 329 3.77 -2.02 -14.97
N VAL A 330 3.26 -2.95 -14.15
CA VAL A 330 2.69 -2.63 -12.83
C VAL A 330 3.71 -2.00 -11.88
N GLU A 331 4.94 -2.52 -11.79
CA GLU A 331 5.96 -1.95 -10.88
C GLU A 331 6.36 -0.55 -11.32
N LYS A 332 6.59 -0.36 -12.63
CA LYS A 332 6.90 0.96 -13.21
C LYS A 332 5.80 1.96 -12.94
N ALA A 333 4.54 1.57 -13.16
CA ALA A 333 3.39 2.45 -12.94
C ALA A 333 3.16 2.76 -11.45
N LEU A 334 3.41 1.81 -10.54
CA LEU A 334 3.35 2.06 -9.10
C LEU A 334 4.46 3.02 -8.64
N GLU A 335 5.68 2.84 -9.16
CA GLU A 335 6.81 3.74 -8.88
C GLU A 335 6.52 5.16 -9.38
N HIS A 336 6.03 5.32 -10.62
CA HIS A 336 5.62 6.61 -11.15
C HIS A 336 4.43 7.22 -10.39
N ALA A 337 3.45 6.40 -9.96
CA ALA A 337 2.34 6.87 -9.14
C ALA A 337 2.83 7.40 -7.79
N LYS A 338 3.90 6.82 -7.24
CA LYS A 338 4.53 7.31 -6.01
C LYS A 338 5.25 8.64 -6.21
N TRP A 339 5.98 8.81 -7.32
CA TRP A 339 6.56 10.10 -7.68
C TRP A 339 5.50 11.19 -7.86
N ALA A 340 4.41 10.87 -8.56
CA ALA A 340 3.26 11.78 -8.71
C ALA A 340 2.62 12.14 -7.35
N LEU A 341 2.64 11.23 -6.38
CA LEU A 341 2.19 11.51 -5.01
C LEU A 341 3.10 12.51 -4.29
N VAL A 342 4.43 12.39 -4.47
CA VAL A 342 5.42 13.34 -3.90
C VAL A 342 5.25 14.73 -4.54
N GLU A 343 5.01 14.77 -5.85
CA GLU A 343 4.81 16.01 -6.61
C GLU A 343 3.40 16.61 -6.47
N ASP A 344 2.47 15.90 -5.81
CA ASP A 344 1.05 16.23 -5.70
C ASP A 344 0.37 16.44 -7.09
N ASP A 345 0.73 15.60 -8.07
CA ASP A 345 0.15 15.57 -9.41
C ASP A 345 -0.94 14.50 -9.53
N MET A 346 -2.18 14.91 -9.28
CA MET A 346 -3.35 14.03 -9.36
C MET A 346 -3.59 13.47 -10.78
N ALA A 347 -3.27 14.22 -11.83
CA ALA A 347 -3.52 13.79 -13.19
C ALA A 347 -2.58 12.66 -13.59
N THR A 348 -1.28 12.83 -13.34
CA THR A 348 -0.27 11.80 -13.58
C THR A 348 -0.50 10.58 -12.68
N PHE A 349 -0.88 10.80 -11.41
CA PHE A 349 -1.27 9.72 -10.50
C PHE A 349 -2.41 8.86 -11.07
N LYS A 350 -3.51 9.49 -11.50
CA LYS A 350 -4.67 8.77 -12.07
C LYS A 350 -4.32 8.03 -13.36
N ALA A 351 -3.44 8.58 -14.20
CA ALA A 351 -2.95 7.90 -15.41
C ALA A 351 -2.10 6.66 -15.09
N CYS A 352 -1.21 6.75 -14.09
CA CYS A 352 -0.42 5.62 -13.61
C CYS A 352 -1.31 4.53 -12.99
N ARG A 353 -2.26 4.93 -12.13
CA ARG A 353 -3.28 4.02 -11.56
C ARG A 353 -4.05 3.29 -12.65
N ARG A 354 -4.51 3.99 -13.69
CA ARG A 354 -5.19 3.41 -14.86
C ARG A 354 -4.36 2.30 -15.50
N THR A 355 -3.05 2.53 -15.67
CA THR A 355 -2.12 1.54 -16.24
C THR A 355 -2.04 0.28 -15.40
N VAL A 356 -1.93 0.42 -14.07
CA VAL A 356 -1.94 -0.73 -13.13
C VAL A 356 -3.24 -1.51 -13.24
N LEU A 357 -4.38 -0.82 -13.24
CA LEU A 357 -5.70 -1.45 -13.27
C LEU A 357 -5.96 -2.20 -14.57
N ILE A 358 -5.64 -1.62 -15.73
CA ILE A 358 -5.79 -2.28 -17.05
C ILE A 358 -4.98 -3.60 -17.10
N TYR A 359 -3.82 -3.63 -16.47
CA TYR A 359 -2.98 -4.82 -16.46
C TYR A 359 -3.55 -5.91 -15.55
N LEU A 360 -3.85 -5.56 -14.30
CA LEU A 360 -4.30 -6.52 -13.28
C LEU A 360 -5.73 -7.01 -13.50
N GLU A 361 -6.61 -6.20 -14.07
CA GLU A 361 -8.01 -6.58 -14.29
C GLU A 361 -8.14 -7.76 -15.28
N LYS A 362 -7.24 -7.83 -16.28
CA LYS A 362 -7.18 -8.98 -17.19
C LYS A 362 -6.92 -10.28 -16.43
N GLN A 363 -6.04 -10.23 -15.43
CA GLN A 363 -5.75 -11.38 -14.59
C GLN A 363 -6.91 -11.69 -13.63
N TYR A 364 -7.51 -10.67 -13.02
CA TYR A 364 -8.71 -10.82 -12.17
C TYR A 364 -9.84 -11.56 -12.90
N LEU A 365 -10.19 -11.12 -14.12
CA LEU A 365 -11.27 -11.72 -14.91
C LEU A 365 -10.99 -13.19 -15.27
N ARG A 366 -9.72 -13.55 -15.51
CA ARG A 366 -9.35 -14.96 -15.68
C ARG A 366 -9.55 -15.76 -14.40
N ILE A 367 -9.07 -15.25 -13.26
CA ILE A 367 -9.21 -15.90 -11.95
C ILE A 367 -10.68 -16.13 -11.63
N GLU A 368 -11.52 -15.10 -11.79
CA GLU A 368 -12.97 -15.19 -11.56
C GLU A 368 -13.63 -16.24 -12.47
N ARG A 369 -13.29 -16.25 -13.76
CA ARG A 369 -13.85 -17.21 -14.72
C ARG A 369 -13.47 -18.65 -14.39
N GLU A 370 -12.19 -18.93 -14.19
CA GLU A 370 -11.71 -20.30 -13.90
C GLU A 370 -12.20 -20.78 -12.52
N GLY A 371 -12.22 -19.89 -11.52
CA GLY A 371 -12.75 -20.19 -10.18
C GLY A 371 -14.24 -20.51 -10.23
N PHE A 372 -15.01 -19.79 -11.04
CA PHE A 372 -16.42 -20.08 -11.26
C PHE A 372 -16.64 -21.47 -11.88
N GLN A 373 -15.90 -21.81 -12.94
CA GLN A 373 -16.01 -23.12 -13.58
C GLN A 373 -15.68 -24.27 -12.62
N LEU A 374 -14.62 -24.10 -11.81
CA LEU A 374 -14.26 -25.07 -10.77
C LEU A 374 -15.37 -25.19 -9.73
N ASN A 375 -15.91 -24.08 -9.24
CA ASN A 375 -16.96 -24.08 -8.22
C ASN A 375 -18.26 -24.72 -8.70
N GLU A 376 -18.67 -24.47 -9.94
CA GLU A 376 -19.86 -25.13 -10.52
C GLU A 376 -19.65 -26.64 -10.65
N PHE A 377 -18.46 -27.07 -11.09
CA PHE A 377 -18.11 -28.50 -11.11
C PHE A 377 -18.11 -29.12 -9.71
N VAL A 378 -17.54 -28.43 -8.72
CA VAL A 378 -17.54 -28.91 -7.33
C VAL A 378 -18.95 -29.03 -6.80
N LYS A 379 -19.83 -28.06 -7.03
CA LYS A 379 -21.26 -28.15 -6.63
C LYS A 379 -21.95 -29.34 -7.30
N TYR A 380 -21.71 -29.55 -8.60
CA TYR A 380 -22.25 -30.68 -9.35
C TYR A 380 -21.80 -32.03 -8.77
N GLU A 381 -20.53 -32.15 -8.36
CA GLU A 381 -19.97 -33.37 -7.78
C GLU A 381 -20.14 -33.50 -6.25
N LYS A 382 -20.71 -32.49 -5.57
CA LYS A 382 -21.04 -32.50 -4.13
C LYS A 382 -22.38 -33.18 -3.83
N VAL A 383 -22.78 -34.16 -4.63
CA VAL A 383 -24.02 -34.94 -4.50
C VAL A 383 -23.77 -36.35 -3.96
N HIS A 384 -24.83 -37.14 -3.74
CA HIS A 384 -24.69 -38.55 -3.36
C HIS A 384 -23.97 -39.33 -4.48
N HIS A 385 -22.95 -40.13 -4.13
CA HIS A 385 -22.04 -40.80 -5.08
C HIS A 385 -21.19 -39.87 -5.99
N GLY A 386 -21.21 -38.56 -5.76
CA GLY A 386 -20.32 -37.63 -6.45
C GLY A 386 -18.88 -37.67 -5.91
N LEU A 387 -17.94 -37.11 -6.67
CA LEU A 387 -16.51 -37.06 -6.30
C LEU A 387 -16.24 -36.37 -4.98
N PHE A 388 -17.07 -35.40 -4.62
CA PHE A 388 -16.93 -34.65 -3.37
C PHE A 388 -18.07 -34.91 -2.39
N SER A 389 -18.70 -36.10 -2.46
CA SER A 389 -19.77 -36.47 -1.53
C SER A 389 -19.35 -36.33 -0.07
N VAL A 390 -20.20 -35.69 0.73
CA VAL A 390 -19.97 -35.43 2.17
C VAL A 390 -19.96 -36.75 2.97
N ARG A 391 -20.81 -37.71 2.56
CA ARG A 391 -20.77 -39.05 3.14
C ARG A 391 -19.67 -39.81 2.44
N ASN A 392 -18.69 -40.27 3.21
CA ASN A 392 -17.59 -41.10 2.71
C ASN A 392 -18.12 -42.50 2.39
N THR A 393 -19.05 -42.59 1.43
CA THR A 393 -19.45 -43.86 0.83
C THR A 393 -18.27 -44.31 0.01
N ALA A 394 -17.40 -45.11 0.63
CA ALA A 394 -16.35 -45.88 0.00
C ALA A 394 -16.99 -46.92 -0.93
N MET A 395 -17.72 -46.44 -1.95
CA MET A 395 -18.10 -47.28 -3.06
C MET A 395 -16.80 -47.47 -3.83
N GLN A 396 -16.35 -48.72 -3.89
CA GLN A 396 -15.15 -49.12 -4.62
C GLN A 396 -15.32 -48.70 -6.08
N TRP A 397 -14.82 -47.52 -6.42
CA TRP A 397 -14.82 -47.05 -7.79
C TRP A 397 -13.95 -48.01 -8.60
N GLY A 398 -14.54 -48.63 -9.62
CA GLY A 398 -13.86 -49.61 -10.44
C GLY A 398 -12.61 -49.02 -11.08
N LYS A 399 -11.47 -49.60 -10.73
CA LYS A 399 -10.09 -49.46 -11.25
C LYS A 399 -9.82 -48.39 -12.34
N ARG A 400 -8.81 -47.57 -12.02
CA ARG A 400 -7.80 -46.91 -12.89
C ARG A 400 -8.20 -45.78 -13.87
N TYR A 401 -9.47 -45.55 -14.20
CA TYR A 401 -9.81 -44.46 -15.12
C TYR A 401 -11.09 -43.72 -14.78
N ASP A 402 -11.07 -42.98 -13.67
CA ASP A 402 -12.16 -42.06 -13.36
C ASP A 402 -12.00 -40.74 -14.14
N LYS A 403 -12.81 -40.59 -15.20
CA LYS A 403 -12.90 -39.36 -16.01
C LYS A 403 -13.21 -38.13 -15.16
N ARG A 404 -13.91 -38.26 -14.02
CA ARG A 404 -14.24 -37.14 -13.13
C ARG A 404 -13.01 -36.58 -12.43
N LYS A 405 -12.10 -37.44 -11.94
CA LYS A 405 -10.81 -37.01 -11.37
C LYS A 405 -9.96 -36.24 -12.40
N GLN A 406 -9.99 -36.67 -13.66
CA GLN A 406 -9.27 -35.98 -14.75
C GLN A 406 -9.87 -34.60 -15.04
N VAL A 407 -11.19 -34.50 -15.15
CA VAL A 407 -11.88 -33.20 -15.34
C VAL A 407 -11.62 -32.27 -14.15
N ALA A 408 -11.72 -32.78 -12.93
CA ALA A 408 -11.40 -32.04 -11.72
C ALA A 408 -9.97 -31.50 -11.75
N TRP A 409 -8.99 -32.35 -12.07
CA TRP A 409 -7.58 -31.96 -12.19
C TRP A 409 -7.36 -30.87 -13.23
N LEU A 410 -7.97 -31.00 -14.42
CA LEU A 410 -7.86 -30.00 -15.48
C LEU A 410 -8.44 -28.64 -15.05
N LEU A 411 -9.63 -28.62 -14.44
CA LEU A 411 -10.25 -27.39 -13.96
C LEU A 411 -9.42 -26.73 -12.86
N LEU A 412 -8.91 -27.52 -11.90
CA LEU A 412 -8.06 -26.99 -10.84
C LEU A 412 -6.71 -26.51 -11.37
N HIS A 413 -6.13 -27.21 -12.35
CA HIS A 413 -4.91 -26.79 -13.02
C HIS A 413 -5.10 -25.43 -13.73
N SER A 414 -6.19 -25.27 -14.49
CA SER A 414 -6.55 -23.98 -15.11
C SER A 414 -6.77 -22.88 -14.06
N TYR A 415 -7.45 -23.20 -12.96
CA TYR A 415 -7.67 -22.24 -11.88
C TYR A 415 -6.35 -21.81 -11.22
N VAL A 416 -5.47 -22.74 -10.89
CA VAL A 416 -4.13 -22.42 -10.35
C VAL A 416 -3.32 -21.59 -11.35
N ALA A 417 -3.35 -21.95 -12.64
CA ALA A 417 -2.62 -21.24 -13.69
C ALA A 417 -3.11 -19.81 -13.89
N SER A 418 -4.39 -19.52 -13.61
CA SER A 418 -4.96 -18.17 -13.72
C SER A 418 -4.28 -17.15 -12.78
N PHE A 419 -3.70 -17.61 -11.66
CA PHE A 419 -2.95 -16.78 -10.71
C PHE A 419 -1.50 -16.51 -11.14
N ASN A 420 -1.03 -17.11 -12.23
CA ASN A 420 0.30 -16.77 -12.75
C ASN A 420 0.28 -15.33 -13.27
N ARG A 421 1.22 -14.54 -12.74
CA ARG A 421 1.39 -13.13 -13.11
C ARG A 421 1.72 -13.03 -14.60
N ASP A 422 0.94 -12.22 -15.31
CA ASP A 422 1.29 -11.85 -16.68
C ASP A 422 2.61 -11.08 -16.63
N ALA A 423 3.54 -11.36 -17.54
CA ALA A 423 4.82 -10.68 -17.56
C ALA A 423 5.32 -10.52 -19.01
N PRO A 424 5.96 -9.37 -19.34
CA PRO A 424 6.64 -9.19 -20.62
C PRO A 424 7.68 -10.28 -20.90
N VAL A 425 8.06 -10.45 -22.17
CA VAL A 425 8.99 -11.51 -22.61
C VAL A 425 10.33 -11.38 -21.88
N GLU A 426 10.80 -10.16 -21.69
CA GLU A 426 12.07 -9.79 -21.08
C GLU A 426 12.08 -10.18 -19.59
N VAL A 427 11.02 -9.82 -18.86
CA VAL A 427 10.85 -10.19 -17.45
C VAL A 427 10.74 -11.72 -17.30
N ARG A 428 10.01 -12.39 -18.21
CA ARG A 428 9.93 -13.87 -18.21
C ARG A 428 11.29 -14.52 -18.51
N ALA A 429 12.09 -13.92 -19.40
CA ALA A 429 13.44 -14.39 -19.69
C ALA A 429 14.34 -14.27 -18.46
N GLU A 430 14.27 -13.17 -17.72
CA GLU A 430 15.05 -13.01 -16.49
C GLU A 430 14.61 -13.96 -15.38
N ILE A 431 13.30 -14.13 -15.17
CA ILE A 431 12.77 -15.13 -14.25
C ILE A 431 13.30 -16.52 -14.63
N ARG A 432 13.25 -16.86 -15.93
CA ARG A 432 13.75 -18.15 -16.42
C ARG A 432 15.25 -18.30 -16.23
N LYS A 433 16.05 -17.25 -16.45
CA LYS A 433 17.50 -17.24 -16.22
C LYS A 433 17.81 -17.56 -14.77
N HIS A 434 17.20 -16.85 -13.82
CA HIS A 434 17.38 -17.13 -12.39
C HIS A 434 16.91 -18.53 -11.99
N VAL A 435 15.79 -18.99 -12.54
CA VAL A 435 15.28 -20.34 -12.33
C VAL A 435 16.27 -21.38 -12.88
N CYS A 436 16.79 -21.23 -14.10
CA CYS A 436 17.72 -22.18 -14.71
C CYS A 436 19.13 -22.17 -14.08
N GLU A 437 19.65 -21.00 -13.69
CA GLU A 437 20.95 -20.86 -13.05
C GLU A 437 20.96 -21.43 -11.63
N ARG A 438 19.87 -21.24 -10.87
CA ARG A 438 19.79 -21.67 -9.46
C ARG A 438 19.13 -23.03 -9.24
N LEU A 439 18.34 -23.55 -10.19
CA LEU A 439 17.82 -24.94 -10.14
C LEU A 439 18.92 -26.00 -10.19
N LYS A 440 20.17 -25.66 -10.54
CA LYS A 440 21.30 -26.58 -10.38
C LYS A 440 21.60 -26.89 -8.89
N HIS A 441 21.19 -26.02 -7.95
CA HIS A 441 21.48 -26.13 -6.52
C HIS A 441 20.34 -25.64 -5.59
N TYR A 442 19.10 -26.13 -5.76
CA TYR A 442 17.94 -25.94 -4.85
C TYR A 442 16.89 -24.84 -5.16
N ALA A 443 15.83 -24.89 -4.35
CA ALA A 443 14.44 -24.46 -4.54
C ALA A 443 14.21 -22.94 -4.68
N VAL A 444 13.36 -22.61 -5.66
CA VAL A 444 12.69 -21.32 -5.94
C VAL A 444 11.70 -20.99 -4.78
N PRO A 445 11.16 -19.75 -4.61
CA PRO A 445 10.40 -19.38 -3.40
C PRO A 445 9.24 -20.33 -3.06
N SER A 446 9.17 -20.69 -1.78
CA SER A 446 8.41 -21.81 -1.20
C SER A 446 6.91 -21.87 -1.54
N VAL A 447 6.26 -20.73 -1.83
CA VAL A 447 4.81 -20.64 -2.03
C VAL A 447 4.38 -21.11 -3.43
N SER A 448 5.09 -20.73 -4.50
CA SER A 448 4.77 -21.17 -5.86
C SER A 448 5.08 -22.66 -6.05
N LEU A 449 6.14 -23.14 -5.42
CA LEU A 449 6.50 -24.55 -5.32
C LEU A 449 5.46 -25.37 -4.55
N ASN A 450 4.81 -24.83 -3.52
CA ASN A 450 3.75 -25.56 -2.82
C ASN A 450 2.56 -25.87 -3.73
N ARG A 451 2.04 -24.91 -4.51
CA ARG A 451 0.95 -25.20 -5.46
C ARG A 451 1.38 -26.17 -6.56
N ASN A 452 2.58 -25.98 -7.14
CA ASN A 452 3.06 -26.86 -8.20
C ASN A 452 3.35 -28.28 -7.71
N ARG A 453 3.93 -28.41 -6.51
CA ARG A 453 4.15 -29.72 -5.84
C ARG A 453 2.83 -30.38 -5.48
N MET A 454 1.87 -29.62 -4.94
CA MET A 454 0.54 -30.15 -4.65
C MET A 454 -0.19 -30.57 -5.94
N LEU A 455 -0.07 -29.83 -7.04
CA LEU A 455 -0.61 -30.21 -8.35
C LEU A 455 0.06 -31.47 -8.91
N ALA A 456 1.37 -31.62 -8.74
CA ALA A 456 2.10 -32.83 -9.12
C ALA A 456 1.64 -34.03 -8.27
N ASN A 457 1.54 -33.86 -6.95
CA ASN A 457 1.03 -34.89 -6.04
C ASN A 457 -0.43 -35.25 -6.33
N LEU A 458 -1.25 -34.27 -6.73
CA LEU A 458 -2.61 -34.49 -7.20
C LEU A 458 -2.61 -35.36 -8.45
N GLY A 459 -1.67 -35.16 -9.37
CA GLY A 459 -1.47 -36.00 -10.56
C GLY A 459 -1.10 -37.45 -10.21
N VAL A 460 -0.21 -37.65 -9.22
CA VAL A 460 0.13 -38.98 -8.70
C VAL A 460 -1.09 -39.66 -8.03
N GLY A 461 -1.90 -38.91 -7.29
CA GLY A 461 -3.14 -39.43 -6.71
C GLY A 461 -4.18 -39.90 -7.74
N ILE A 462 -4.08 -39.44 -9.00
CA ILE A 462 -4.91 -39.94 -10.11
C ILE A 462 -4.36 -41.28 -10.62
N THR A 463 -3.03 -41.44 -10.69
CA THR A 463 -2.39 -42.66 -11.19
C THR A 463 -2.46 -43.82 -10.19
N ASP A 464 -2.34 -43.51 -8.90
CA ASP A 464 -2.25 -44.49 -7.81
C ASP A 464 -3.62 -44.91 -7.26
N ASP A 465 -4.70 -44.34 -7.82
CA ASP A 465 -6.10 -44.57 -7.45
C ASP A 465 -6.44 -44.24 -5.97
N ASP A 466 -5.63 -43.43 -5.30
CA ASP A 466 -5.89 -42.96 -3.93
C ASP A 466 -6.88 -41.78 -3.94
N SER A 467 -8.17 -42.11 -3.95
CA SER A 467 -9.28 -41.15 -3.88
C SER A 467 -9.28 -40.30 -2.60
N SER A 468 -8.63 -40.75 -1.52
CA SER A 468 -8.59 -39.97 -0.27
C SER A 468 -7.55 -38.86 -0.35
N GLN A 469 -6.36 -39.21 -0.83
CA GLN A 469 -5.26 -38.27 -1.03
C GLN A 469 -5.58 -37.27 -2.15
N PHE A 470 -6.21 -37.72 -3.24
CA PHE A 470 -6.71 -36.83 -4.29
C PHE A 470 -7.64 -35.76 -3.72
N ARG A 471 -8.68 -36.17 -2.97
CA ARG A 471 -9.65 -35.22 -2.36
C ARG A 471 -8.96 -34.26 -1.39
N HIS A 472 -8.02 -34.75 -0.59
CA HIS A 472 -7.28 -33.91 0.34
C HIS A 472 -6.48 -32.81 -0.38
N TYR A 473 -5.67 -33.16 -1.38
CA TYR A 473 -4.88 -32.19 -2.13
C TYR A 473 -5.76 -31.25 -2.95
N PHE A 474 -6.83 -31.77 -3.56
CA PHE A 474 -7.79 -30.97 -4.31
C PHE A 474 -8.40 -29.88 -3.42
N ARG A 475 -8.97 -30.26 -2.28
CA ARG A 475 -9.58 -29.31 -1.32
C ARG A 475 -8.58 -28.27 -0.83
N THR A 476 -7.36 -28.71 -0.49
CA THR A 476 -6.31 -27.83 0.02
C THR A 476 -5.91 -26.78 -1.03
N LEU A 477 -5.70 -27.20 -2.28
CA LEU A 477 -5.37 -26.31 -3.39
C LEU A 477 -6.51 -25.35 -3.72
N THR A 478 -7.75 -25.84 -3.79
CA THR A 478 -8.93 -24.99 -4.05
C THR A 478 -9.06 -23.93 -2.95
N ASN A 479 -8.94 -24.30 -1.67
CA ASN A 479 -9.03 -23.35 -0.56
C ASN A 479 -7.93 -22.28 -0.64
N ASP A 480 -6.70 -22.67 -0.97
CA ASP A 480 -5.58 -21.73 -1.10
C ASP A 480 -5.77 -20.76 -2.29
N CYS A 481 -6.34 -21.22 -3.39
CA CYS A 481 -6.74 -20.36 -4.51
C CYS A 481 -7.91 -19.43 -4.13
N ASP A 482 -8.95 -19.94 -3.48
CA ASP A 482 -10.10 -19.17 -3.00
C ASP A 482 -9.66 -18.09 -2.00
N ASP A 483 -8.71 -18.40 -1.11
CA ASP A 483 -8.11 -17.45 -0.18
C ASP A 483 -7.45 -16.28 -0.90
N GLN A 484 -6.65 -16.55 -1.93
CA GLN A 484 -6.02 -15.52 -2.72
C GLN A 484 -7.05 -14.72 -3.54
N TYR A 485 -8.02 -15.39 -4.17
CA TYR A 485 -9.09 -14.73 -4.92
C TYR A 485 -9.90 -13.78 -4.03
N LEU A 486 -10.25 -14.21 -2.81
CA LEU A 486 -10.95 -13.36 -1.84
C LEU A 486 -10.11 -12.15 -1.43
N LYS A 487 -8.80 -12.31 -1.20
CA LYS A 487 -7.90 -11.18 -0.93
C LYS A 487 -7.91 -10.17 -2.09
N ILE A 488 -7.79 -10.65 -3.33
CA ILE A 488 -7.84 -9.81 -4.53
C ILE A 488 -9.18 -9.09 -4.63
N PHE A 489 -10.28 -9.83 -4.44
CA PHE A 489 -11.63 -9.29 -4.51
C PHE A 489 -11.91 -8.22 -3.45
N MET A 490 -11.50 -8.46 -2.20
CA MET A 490 -11.65 -7.48 -1.12
C MET A 490 -10.81 -6.23 -1.37
N ALA A 491 -9.59 -6.37 -1.91
CA ALA A 491 -8.78 -5.22 -2.29
C ALA A 491 -9.38 -4.46 -3.49
N ARG A 492 -9.95 -5.17 -4.47
CA ARG A 492 -10.67 -4.58 -5.62
C ARG A 492 -11.84 -3.72 -5.15
N LYS A 493 -12.58 -4.18 -4.14
CA LYS A 493 -13.73 -3.47 -3.55
C LYS A 493 -13.40 -2.08 -3.04
N GLU A 494 -12.20 -1.88 -2.53
CA GLU A 494 -11.80 -0.61 -1.93
C GLU A 494 -11.21 0.39 -2.97
N LEU A 495 -10.90 -0.05 -4.21
CA LEU A 495 -10.10 0.71 -5.19
C LEU A 495 -10.56 2.15 -5.45
N PHE A 496 -11.87 2.38 -5.41
CA PHE A 496 -12.48 3.67 -5.74
C PHE A 496 -13.08 4.39 -4.52
N LYS A 497 -12.89 3.86 -3.31
CA LYS A 497 -13.46 4.42 -2.08
C LYS A 497 -13.05 5.87 -1.81
N TYR A 498 -11.85 6.26 -2.24
CA TYR A 498 -11.26 7.58 -2.02
C TYR A 498 -11.16 8.42 -3.29
N ASP A 499 -11.79 7.95 -4.35
CA ASP A 499 -11.79 8.58 -5.67
C ASP A 499 -13.15 9.25 -5.89
N LEU A 500 -13.14 10.54 -6.25
CA LEU A 500 -14.36 11.30 -6.52
C LEU A 500 -14.66 11.37 -8.01
N THR A 501 -13.87 10.70 -8.85
CA THR A 501 -14.16 10.59 -10.28
C THR A 501 -15.55 9.96 -10.46
N ASP A 502 -16.44 10.66 -11.19
CA ASP A 502 -17.80 10.18 -11.52
C ASP A 502 -17.79 8.70 -11.92
N GLU A 503 -18.75 7.92 -11.41
CA GLU A 503 -18.89 6.49 -11.71
C GLU A 503 -19.00 6.23 -13.23
N GLU A 504 -19.53 7.18 -13.99
CA GLU A 504 -19.59 7.13 -15.47
C GLU A 504 -18.22 7.28 -16.14
N ARG A 505 -17.20 7.77 -15.42
CA ARG A 505 -15.83 8.01 -15.90
C ARG A 505 -14.80 7.09 -15.27
N ILE A 506 -15.19 5.93 -14.70
CA ILE A 506 -14.23 4.90 -14.30
C ILE A 506 -13.38 4.55 -15.54
N PRO A 507 -12.08 4.90 -15.60
CA PRO A 507 -11.34 4.96 -16.88
C PRO A 507 -11.08 3.61 -17.57
N CYS A 508 -11.58 2.51 -17.01
CA CYS A 508 -11.17 1.16 -17.35
C CYS A 508 -12.33 0.18 -17.57
N GLY A 509 -13.60 0.62 -17.50
CA GLY A 509 -14.75 -0.30 -17.60
C GLY A 509 -14.81 -1.33 -16.46
N ILE A 510 -14.13 -1.06 -15.33
CA ILE A 510 -14.16 -1.90 -14.13
C ILE A 510 -15.51 -1.67 -13.47
N THR A 511 -16.38 -2.68 -13.50
CA THR A 511 -17.69 -2.59 -12.85
C THR A 511 -17.52 -2.63 -11.33
N THR A 512 -18.14 -1.66 -10.65
CA THR A 512 -18.36 -1.68 -9.20
C THR A 512 -19.48 -2.66 -8.82
N GLU A 513 -20.34 -3.01 -9.77
CA GLU A 513 -21.36 -4.04 -9.61
C GLU A 513 -20.73 -5.44 -9.61
N TYR A 514 -21.03 -6.18 -8.55
CA TYR A 514 -20.62 -7.55 -8.35
C TYR A 514 -21.73 -8.48 -8.81
N PHE A 515 -21.64 -9.00 -10.03
CA PHE A 515 -22.62 -9.96 -10.54
C PHE A 515 -22.59 -11.30 -9.80
N ARG A 516 -21.54 -11.56 -8.99
CA ARG A 516 -21.33 -12.83 -8.29
C ARG A 516 -20.77 -12.60 -6.89
N SER A 517 -21.32 -13.31 -5.91
CA SER A 517 -20.75 -13.38 -4.56
C SER A 517 -19.57 -14.36 -4.58
N PRO A 518 -18.34 -13.93 -4.23
CA PRO A 518 -17.24 -14.86 -4.06
C PRO A 518 -17.43 -15.59 -2.74
N GLU A 519 -17.86 -16.84 -2.82
CA GLU A 519 -17.91 -17.73 -1.68
C GLU A 519 -16.86 -18.82 -1.82
N LYS A 520 -16.13 -19.08 -0.74
CA LYS A 520 -15.31 -20.28 -0.64
C LYS A 520 -16.19 -21.52 -0.75
N VAL A 521 -15.64 -22.58 -1.31
CA VAL A 521 -16.31 -23.88 -1.27
C VAL A 521 -16.49 -24.34 0.19
N LYS A 522 -17.75 -24.48 0.60
CA LYS A 522 -18.11 -25.09 1.90
C LYS A 522 -18.12 -26.61 1.77
N TRP A 523 -16.98 -27.26 1.97
CA TRP A 523 -16.81 -28.70 1.72
C TRP A 523 -17.73 -29.62 2.52
N ASP A 524 -18.10 -29.21 3.75
CA ASP A 524 -18.90 -30.04 4.67
C ASP A 524 -20.40 -29.79 4.57
N ALA A 525 -20.81 -28.77 3.80
CA ALA A 525 -22.22 -28.48 3.54
C ALA A 525 -22.70 -29.26 2.30
N LYS A 526 -23.86 -29.91 2.41
CA LYS A 526 -24.54 -30.49 1.25
C LYS A 526 -25.09 -29.37 0.37
N GLU A 527 -24.88 -29.47 -0.93
CA GLU A 527 -25.62 -28.63 -1.86
C GLU A 527 -27.09 -29.06 -1.88
N PRO A 528 -28.06 -28.13 -1.96
CA PRO A 528 -29.44 -28.48 -2.17
C PRO A 528 -29.52 -29.32 -3.44
N THR A 529 -30.12 -30.50 -3.34
CA THR A 529 -30.36 -31.33 -4.51
C THR A 529 -31.37 -30.57 -5.35
N LEU A 530 -30.92 -29.88 -6.40
CA LEU A 530 -31.81 -29.44 -7.46
C LEU A 530 -32.43 -30.72 -7.98
N GLU A 531 -33.69 -30.98 -7.62
CA GLU A 531 -34.46 -32.08 -8.17
C GLU A 531 -34.38 -31.96 -9.69
N MET A 532 -33.56 -32.81 -10.30
CA MET A 532 -33.45 -32.85 -11.74
C MET A 532 -34.85 -33.19 -12.25
N ALA A 533 -35.38 -32.32 -13.11
CA ALA A 533 -36.48 -32.69 -13.99
C ALA A 533 -36.21 -34.09 -14.56
N PRO A 534 -37.24 -34.96 -14.65
CA PRO A 534 -37.06 -36.39 -14.85
C PRO A 534 -36.14 -36.67 -16.04
N ALA A 535 -35.17 -37.53 -15.78
CA ALA A 535 -34.13 -37.93 -16.71
C ALA A 535 -34.71 -38.20 -18.10
N ARG A 536 -34.23 -37.49 -19.12
CA ARG A 536 -34.28 -38.03 -20.49
C ARG A 536 -33.44 -39.30 -20.48
N GLU A 537 -34.10 -40.44 -20.68
CA GLU A 537 -33.46 -41.73 -20.83
C GLU A 537 -32.33 -41.65 -21.87
N PRO A 538 -31.15 -42.22 -21.59
CA PRO A 538 -30.11 -42.33 -22.59
C PRO A 538 -30.57 -43.34 -23.65
N TYR A 539 -30.82 -42.84 -24.85
CA TYR A 539 -31.03 -43.63 -26.06
C TYR A 539 -29.70 -44.34 -26.36
N TYR A 540 -29.54 -45.56 -25.88
CA TYR A 540 -28.52 -46.49 -26.37
C TYR A 540 -29.04 -47.04 -27.70
N ASP A 541 -28.62 -46.42 -28.80
CA ASP A 541 -28.73 -47.02 -30.12
C ASP A 541 -27.57 -48.01 -30.27
N SER A 542 -27.88 -49.27 -29.99
CA SER A 542 -27.03 -50.40 -30.33
C SER A 542 -27.27 -50.73 -31.80
N ASP A 543 -26.28 -50.48 -32.67
CA ASP A 543 -25.95 -51.38 -33.78
C ASP A 543 -24.62 -50.96 -34.43
N ASP A 544 -23.56 -51.65 -34.03
CA ASP A 544 -22.36 -51.84 -34.83
C ASP A 544 -22.66 -52.92 -35.88
N GLN A 545 -22.65 -52.57 -37.17
CA GLN A 545 -22.26 -53.51 -38.23
C GLN A 545 -21.25 -52.87 -39.18
N TYR A 546 -20.04 -53.41 -39.09
CA TYR A 546 -18.93 -53.29 -40.03
C TYR A 546 -19.34 -53.74 -41.45
N THR A 547 -18.94 -52.97 -42.45
CA THR A 547 -18.49 -53.53 -43.74
C THR A 547 -17.29 -52.74 -44.26
N GLU A 548 -16.17 -53.44 -44.39
CA GLU A 548 -14.98 -53.05 -45.14
C GLU A 548 -15.29 -52.97 -46.64
N ALA A 549 -14.74 -51.95 -47.32
CA ALA A 549 -14.29 -52.08 -48.70
C ALA A 549 -13.23 -51.01 -49.01
N GLU A 550 -12.02 -51.47 -49.29
CA GLU A 550 -10.96 -50.73 -49.96
C GLU A 550 -11.39 -50.28 -51.36
N VAL A 551 -11.01 -49.08 -51.81
CA VAL A 551 -10.37 -48.80 -53.11
C VAL A 551 -9.68 -47.43 -53.03
N SER A 552 -8.42 -47.39 -53.48
CA SER A 552 -7.51 -46.24 -53.53
C SER A 552 -7.61 -45.48 -54.90
N PRO A 553 -6.67 -44.60 -55.32
CA PRO A 553 -6.67 -43.15 -55.15
C PRO A 553 -6.81 -42.36 -56.47
N GLY A 554 -7.12 -41.05 -56.43
CA GLY A 554 -6.91 -40.20 -57.61
C GLY A 554 -7.52 -38.79 -57.62
N SER A 555 -6.64 -37.82 -57.88
CA SER A 555 -6.85 -36.56 -58.61
C SER A 555 -7.39 -35.32 -57.87
N SER A 556 -6.48 -34.33 -57.82
CA SER A 556 -6.76 -32.90 -57.77
C SER A 556 -7.76 -32.46 -58.84
N LEU A 557 -8.57 -31.44 -58.57
CA LEU A 557 -8.77 -30.34 -59.51
C LEU A 557 -9.30 -29.09 -58.79
N TRP A 558 -9.00 -27.97 -59.43
CA TRP A 558 -9.07 -26.59 -59.02
C TRP A 558 -10.49 -26.01 -59.00
N ASP A 559 -10.53 -24.78 -58.48
CA ASP A 559 -11.53 -23.73 -58.73
C ASP A 559 -12.89 -23.86 -58.03
N GLU A 560 -13.20 -22.88 -57.18
CA GLU A 560 -14.01 -21.74 -57.60
C GLU A 560 -14.07 -20.68 -56.48
N ARG A 561 -13.63 -19.46 -56.83
CA ARG A 561 -14.01 -18.22 -56.14
C ARG A 561 -15.42 -17.82 -56.59
N PRO A 562 -16.08 -16.93 -55.84
CA PRO A 562 -16.70 -15.79 -56.52
C PRO A 562 -16.19 -14.45 -56.01
N ASP A 563 -15.84 -13.59 -56.97
CA ASP A 563 -15.69 -12.15 -56.83
C ASP A 563 -17.05 -11.47 -56.57
N GLY A 564 -17.02 -10.27 -55.98
CA GLY A 564 -18.19 -9.39 -55.97
C GLY A 564 -18.08 -8.14 -55.08
N PHE A 565 -17.41 -7.11 -55.61
CA PHE A 565 -17.80 -5.69 -55.60
C PHE A 565 -18.24 -4.99 -54.28
N GLU A 566 -17.51 -3.96 -53.84
CA GLU A 566 -17.78 -2.54 -54.20
C GLU A 566 -16.77 -1.60 -53.49
N ARG A 567 -16.09 -0.76 -54.28
CA ARG A 567 -15.36 0.43 -53.82
C ARG A 567 -16.22 1.62 -54.20
N ASP A 568 -16.50 2.49 -53.25
CA ASP A 568 -16.81 3.88 -53.51
C ASP A 568 -15.85 4.79 -52.75
N SER A 569 -15.27 5.69 -53.52
CA SER A 569 -14.34 6.73 -53.14
C SER A 569 -15.11 7.96 -52.68
N ALA A 570 -14.63 8.64 -51.63
CA ALA A 570 -14.89 10.06 -51.45
C ALA A 570 -13.64 10.73 -50.86
N ASP A 571 -13.09 11.63 -51.66
CA ASP A 571 -12.04 12.57 -51.32
C ASP A 571 -12.41 13.43 -50.12
N MET A 572 -11.42 13.72 -49.25
CA MET A 572 -11.31 15.08 -48.72
C MET A 572 -9.86 15.44 -48.38
N VAL A 573 -9.47 16.55 -49.00
CA VAL A 573 -8.23 17.32 -48.94
C VAL A 573 -7.98 17.86 -47.53
N MET A 574 -6.72 17.99 -47.11
CA MET A 574 -6.08 19.24 -46.61
C MET A 574 -4.76 18.98 -45.85
N GLY A 575 -3.66 19.48 -46.43
CA GLY A 575 -2.69 20.33 -45.73
C GLY A 575 -1.59 19.67 -44.88
N ASP A 576 -0.50 19.24 -45.52
CA ASP A 576 0.78 19.00 -44.84
C ASP A 576 1.52 20.34 -44.63
N GLY A 577 1.58 20.76 -43.37
CA GLY A 577 2.54 21.74 -42.85
C GLY A 577 3.72 21.00 -42.25
N VAL A 578 4.86 21.08 -42.94
CA VAL A 578 6.16 20.56 -42.49
C VAL A 578 6.75 21.57 -41.50
N ASP A 579 7.03 21.15 -40.27
CA ASP A 579 8.06 21.78 -39.46
C ASP A 579 8.93 20.71 -38.77
N ARG A 580 10.22 20.81 -39.09
CA ARG A 580 11.33 20.03 -38.54
C ARG A 580 11.70 20.62 -37.18
N MET A 581 11.88 19.78 -36.16
CA MET A 581 12.83 20.08 -35.09
C MET A 581 13.67 18.84 -34.75
N ASN A 582 14.98 19.11 -34.72
CA ASN A 582 16.10 18.23 -34.47
C ASN A 582 16.03 17.54 -33.10
N THR A 583 16.52 16.30 -33.06
CA THR A 583 17.03 15.67 -31.84
C THR A 583 18.42 15.11 -32.14
N ASP A 584 19.44 15.94 -31.95
CA ASP A 584 20.83 15.50 -31.77
C ASP A 584 21.18 15.68 -30.29
N TYR A 585 21.37 14.58 -29.58
CA TYR A 585 22.15 14.54 -28.34
C TYR A 585 22.88 13.20 -28.29
N GLU A 586 24.12 13.22 -28.76
CA GLU A 586 25.12 12.19 -28.57
C GLU A 586 25.61 12.22 -27.11
N TYR A 587 25.63 11.06 -26.45
CA TYR A 587 26.36 10.84 -25.20
C TYR A 587 27.73 10.24 -25.52
N PRO A 588 28.85 10.80 -25.01
CA PRO A 588 30.14 10.16 -25.13
C PRO A 588 30.28 9.05 -24.07
N LEU A 589 30.64 7.86 -24.54
CA LEU A 589 31.17 6.76 -23.73
C LEU A 589 32.60 7.13 -23.31
N SER A 590 32.90 7.07 -22.01
CA SER A 590 34.28 7.01 -21.50
C SER A 590 34.48 5.68 -20.81
N ASP A 591 35.26 4.82 -21.45
CA ASP A 591 36.00 3.73 -20.81
C ASP A 591 37.10 4.34 -19.93
N GLU A 592 37.25 3.84 -18.70
CA GLU A 592 38.55 3.43 -18.14
C GLU A 592 38.34 2.81 -16.74
N ASP A 593 38.57 1.49 -16.67
CA ASP A 593 38.77 0.67 -15.48
C ASP A 593 40.15 0.93 -14.87
N VAL A 594 40.26 1.13 -13.55
CA VAL A 594 41.33 0.55 -12.69
C VAL A 594 40.82 0.50 -11.24
N PHE A 595 40.53 -0.68 -10.70
CA PHE A 595 40.47 -0.89 -9.25
C PHE A 595 41.60 -1.84 -8.87
N ASP A 596 42.61 -1.28 -8.20
CA ASP A 596 43.65 -2.02 -7.49
C ASP A 596 43.05 -2.67 -6.24
N TYR A 597 43.26 -3.97 -6.11
CA TYR A 597 43.06 -4.75 -4.90
C TYR A 597 44.42 -4.83 -4.20
N ASP A 598 44.56 -4.18 -3.05
CA ASP A 598 45.56 -4.57 -2.06
C ASP A 598 44.89 -4.58 -0.68
N GLY A 599 44.98 -5.75 -0.04
CA GLY A 599 44.49 -5.98 1.30
C GLY A 599 45.56 -5.72 2.34
N GLU A 600 45.14 -5.31 3.53
CA GLU A 600 45.91 -5.55 4.75
C GLU A 600 44.98 -6.04 5.87
N LEU A 601 45.37 -7.19 6.41
CA LEU A 601 45.00 -7.66 7.74
C LEU A 601 45.47 -6.64 8.78
N ILE A 602 44.62 -6.33 9.77
CA ILE A 602 45.11 -5.98 11.10
C ILE A 602 44.29 -6.77 12.14
N MET A 603 45.01 -7.64 12.86
CA MET A 603 44.63 -8.14 14.18
C MET A 603 44.93 -7.06 15.21
N ASP A 604 43.96 -6.72 16.06
CA ASP A 604 44.04 -6.80 17.53
C ASP A 604 42.65 -6.54 18.14
#